data_AF-A0A937SA23-F1
#
_entry.id   AF-A0A937SA23-F1
#
_cell.length_a   1.000
_cell.length_b   1.000
_cell.length_c   1.000
_cell.angle_alpha   90.00
_cell.angle_beta   90.00
_cell.angle_gamma   90.00
#
_symmetry.space_group_name_H-M   'P 1'
#
loop_
_entity.id
_entity.type
_entity.pdbx_description
1 polymer ?
#
loop_
_entity_poly.entity_id
_entity_poly.type
_entity_poly.pdbx_seq_one_letter_code
_entity_poly.pdbx_strand_id
1 'polypeptide(L)'
;MIERHPMVLEKVGLGLVCSVETFRGCNMQLVKRTSGFNGLSTNKDGEVRKIEVKSMQRSFNWIAISSLTAIDKLFYERDYWIYFVLLPHNYVVMTKGLPFIKRQLSFSTNADFPQNLRDWMRSTKRLTRGSGLKFLPKLQLKFPMPLDKLVEYLIENPNDETWEDSVIEIWQNKGTWNRLYVAPEKE
;
A
#
# COMPACT_ATOMS: atom_id res chain seq x y z
N MET A 1 26.03 -18.41 -29.51
CA MET A 1 25.71 -17.59 -28.32
C MET A 1 24.21 -17.33 -28.39
N ILE A 2 23.42 -17.87 -27.46
CA ILE A 2 21.95 -17.78 -27.53
C ILE A 2 21.52 -16.41 -27.00
N GLU A 3 20.91 -15.59 -27.85
CA GLU A 3 20.23 -14.35 -27.46
C GLU A 3 19.11 -14.68 -26.46
N ARG A 4 19.29 -14.24 -25.21
CA ARG A 4 18.25 -14.36 -24.18
C ARG A 4 17.25 -13.23 -24.35
N HIS A 5 16.01 -13.60 -24.63
CA HIS A 5 14.86 -12.70 -24.66
C HIS A 5 14.76 -11.90 -23.33
N PRO A 6 14.45 -10.58 -23.35
CA PRO A 6 14.41 -9.73 -22.16
C PRO A 6 13.34 -10.09 -21.12
N MET A 7 12.55 -11.15 -21.34
CA MET A 7 11.61 -11.71 -20.37
C MET A 7 12.16 -12.87 -19.53
N VAL A 8 13.40 -13.35 -19.79
CA VAL A 8 13.97 -14.54 -19.12
C VAL A 8 14.71 -14.21 -17.81
N LEU A 9 14.58 -12.99 -17.29
CA LEU A 9 14.84 -12.71 -15.87
C LEU A 9 13.56 -12.96 -15.07
N GLU A 10 13.09 -14.21 -15.07
CA GLU A 10 12.05 -14.65 -14.15
C GLU A 10 12.61 -14.62 -12.71
N LYS A 11 12.42 -13.47 -12.06
CA LYS A 11 11.75 -13.33 -10.76
C LYS A 11 12.06 -14.34 -9.64
N VAL A 12 13.28 -14.88 -9.52
CA VAL A 12 13.78 -15.33 -8.20
C VAL A 12 14.23 -14.09 -7.42
N GLY A 13 13.29 -13.17 -7.18
CA GLY A 13 13.49 -12.01 -6.33
C GLY A 13 13.03 -12.34 -4.92
N LEU A 14 13.76 -11.87 -3.92
CA LEU A 14 13.20 -11.74 -2.58
C LEU A 14 12.13 -10.63 -2.61
N GLY A 15 11.03 -10.84 -1.90
CA GLY A 15 10.03 -9.85 -1.54
C GLY A 15 10.09 -9.60 -0.03
N LEU A 16 9.46 -8.52 0.42
CA LEU A 16 9.38 -8.21 1.85
C LEU A 16 7.94 -8.35 2.30
N VAL A 17 7.71 -9.11 3.36
CA VAL A 17 6.44 -9.23 4.06
C VAL A 17 6.55 -8.48 5.36
N CYS A 18 5.52 -7.69 5.65
CA CYS A 18 5.30 -7.11 6.96
C CYS A 18 4.10 -7.83 7.58
N SER A 19 4.27 -8.39 8.78
CA SER A 19 3.17 -8.75 9.65
C SER A 19 3.10 -7.76 10.79
N VAL A 20 1.89 -7.40 11.20
CA VAL A 20 1.67 -6.43 12.27
C VAL A 20 0.70 -7.01 13.28
N GLU A 21 1.09 -6.97 14.53
CA GLU A 21 0.21 -7.20 15.65
C GLU A 21 0.13 -5.85 16.35
N THR A 22 -0.97 -5.10 16.17
CA THR A 22 -1.07 -3.69 16.61
C THR A 22 -0.72 -3.47 18.09
N PHE A 23 -0.90 -4.49 18.93
CA PHE A 23 -0.56 -4.50 20.36
C PHE A 23 0.87 -4.98 20.69
N ARG A 24 1.60 -5.55 19.71
CA ARG A 24 2.96 -6.13 19.88
C ARG A 24 4.01 -5.53 18.95
N GLY A 25 3.60 -4.82 17.90
CA GLY A 25 4.47 -4.19 16.91
C GLY A 25 4.53 -4.93 15.57
N CYS A 26 5.55 -4.60 14.78
CA CYS A 26 5.72 -5.10 13.43
C CYS A 26 6.74 -6.25 13.36
N ASN A 27 6.68 -7.06 12.31
CA ASN A 27 7.74 -7.99 11.94
C ASN A 27 7.94 -7.92 10.42
N MET A 28 9.19 -7.78 9.99
CA MET A 28 9.56 -7.73 8.57
C MET A 28 10.35 -8.98 8.22
N GLN A 29 9.86 -9.73 7.23
CA GLN A 29 10.48 -10.96 6.77
C GLN A 29 10.75 -10.89 5.27
N LEU A 30 11.95 -11.33 4.87
CA LEU A 30 12.24 -11.56 3.46
C LEU A 30 11.63 -12.89 3.04
N VAL A 31 10.83 -12.86 1.99
CA VAL A 31 10.13 -14.01 1.43
C VAL A 31 10.44 -14.16 -0.04
N LYS A 32 10.09 -15.28 -0.67
CA LYS A 32 10.17 -15.38 -2.14
C LYS A 32 9.06 -14.52 -2.76
N ARG A 33 9.39 -13.72 -3.78
CA ARG A 33 8.42 -12.82 -4.46
C ARG A 33 7.25 -13.57 -5.11
N THR A 34 7.42 -14.86 -5.40
CA THR A 34 6.39 -15.72 -6.01
C THR A 34 5.36 -16.23 -5.04
N SER A 35 5.55 -16.13 -3.72
CA SER A 35 4.59 -16.71 -2.76
C SER A 35 3.34 -15.84 -2.49
N GLY A 36 3.05 -14.87 -3.38
CA GLY A 36 1.70 -14.32 -3.53
C GLY A 36 1.18 -13.49 -2.36
N PHE A 37 2.05 -12.73 -1.69
CA PHE A 37 1.73 -12.19 -0.38
C PHE A 37 0.92 -10.89 -0.38
N ASN A 38 -0.15 -10.90 0.41
CA ASN A 38 -0.71 -9.73 1.09
C ASN A 38 -0.20 -9.78 2.54
N GLY A 39 0.04 -8.64 3.18
CA GLY A 39 0.35 -8.59 4.61
C GLY A 39 -0.86 -9.04 5.43
N LEU A 40 -0.60 -9.63 6.59
CA LEU A 40 -1.63 -9.90 7.59
C LEU A 40 -1.39 -8.96 8.78
N SER A 41 -2.44 -8.28 9.22
CA SER A 41 -2.45 -7.56 10.50
C SER A 41 -3.58 -8.07 11.36
N THR A 42 -3.34 -8.07 12.66
CA THR A 42 -4.32 -8.44 13.67
C THR A 42 -4.49 -7.34 14.70
N ASN A 43 -5.73 -7.12 15.14
CA ASN A 43 -6.04 -6.30 16.31
C ASN A 43 -5.96 -7.15 17.59
N LYS A 44 -6.18 -6.50 18.75
CA LYS A 44 -6.19 -7.16 20.07
C LYS A 44 -7.23 -8.30 20.17
N ASP A 45 -8.32 -8.20 19.41
CA ASP A 45 -9.41 -9.18 19.39
C ASP A 45 -9.18 -10.33 18.38
N GLY A 46 -8.04 -10.33 17.68
CA GLY A 46 -7.64 -11.39 16.76
C GLY A 46 -8.26 -11.30 15.36
N GLU A 47 -8.94 -10.19 15.03
CA GLU A 47 -9.47 -9.98 13.69
C GLU A 47 -8.35 -9.79 12.68
N VAL A 48 -8.28 -10.69 11.69
CA VAL A 48 -7.30 -10.63 10.61
C VAL A 48 -7.79 -9.69 9.52
N ARG A 49 -7.02 -8.64 9.24
CA ARG A 49 -7.28 -7.67 8.16
C ARG A 49 -6.39 -7.93 6.96
N LYS A 50 -6.94 -7.75 5.76
CA LYS A 50 -6.20 -7.90 4.50
C LYS A 50 -5.49 -6.61 4.16
N ILE A 51 -4.17 -6.68 3.99
CA ILE A 51 -3.33 -5.48 3.78
C ILE A 51 -2.48 -5.59 2.53
N GLU A 52 -2.33 -4.47 1.83
CA GLU A 52 -1.31 -4.32 0.81
C GLU A 52 -0.03 -3.74 1.40
N VAL A 53 1.11 -4.39 1.13
CA VAL A 53 2.42 -3.93 1.56
C VAL A 53 3.18 -3.31 0.39
N LYS A 54 3.69 -2.10 0.59
CA LYS A 54 4.52 -1.35 -0.37
C LYS A 54 5.88 -1.04 0.24
N SER A 55 6.90 -1.77 -0.20
CA SER A 55 8.28 -1.48 0.19
C SER A 55 8.88 -0.38 -0.69
N MET A 56 9.54 0.58 -0.06
CA MET A 56 10.17 1.74 -0.71
C MET A 56 11.61 1.85 -0.22
N GLN A 57 12.56 2.01 -1.14
CA GLN A 57 13.99 2.04 -0.79
C GLN A 57 14.72 3.29 -1.32
N ARG A 58 14.33 3.78 -2.51
CA ARG A 58 15.03 4.88 -3.19
C ARG A 58 14.14 6.09 -3.49
N SER A 59 12.85 5.84 -3.64
CA SER A 59 11.84 6.85 -3.91
C SER A 59 10.68 6.59 -2.96
N PHE A 60 10.40 7.57 -2.11
CA PHE A 60 9.33 7.52 -1.11
C PHE A 60 8.06 8.24 -1.59
N ASN A 61 8.03 8.64 -2.86
CA ASN A 61 6.97 9.47 -3.44
C ASN A 61 6.25 8.81 -4.61
N TRP A 62 6.45 7.52 -4.86
CA TRP A 62 5.73 6.82 -5.92
C TRP A 62 5.32 5.42 -5.50
N ILE A 63 4.08 5.05 -5.84
CA ILE A 63 3.65 3.65 -5.83
C ILE A 63 2.96 3.25 -7.13
N ALA A 64 2.90 1.94 -7.34
CA ALA A 64 2.11 1.35 -8.41
C ALA A 64 1.12 0.33 -7.87
N ILE A 65 -0.13 0.39 -8.33
CA ILE A 65 -1.17 -0.60 -8.07
C ILE A 65 -1.38 -1.39 -9.36
N SER A 66 -0.96 -2.65 -9.36
CA SER A 66 -0.76 -3.45 -10.58
C SER A 66 -1.65 -4.70 -10.56
N SER A 67 -2.97 -4.52 -10.63
CA SER A 67 -3.96 -5.53 -11.04
C SER A 67 -5.36 -4.95 -10.93
N LEU A 68 -6.31 -5.50 -11.69
CA LEU A 68 -7.72 -5.12 -11.53
C LEU A 68 -8.21 -5.38 -10.10
N THR A 69 -7.80 -6.48 -9.47
CA THR A 69 -8.19 -6.81 -8.10
C THR A 69 -7.65 -5.82 -7.08
N ALA A 70 -6.40 -5.38 -7.19
CA ALA A 70 -5.84 -4.41 -6.25
C ALA A 70 -6.48 -3.02 -6.43
N ILE A 71 -6.76 -2.63 -7.68
CA ILE A 71 -7.50 -1.39 -7.98
C ILE A 71 -8.91 -1.47 -7.40
N ASP A 72 -9.63 -2.57 -7.64
CA ASP A 72 -10.99 -2.79 -7.11
C ASP A 72 -11.04 -2.67 -5.58
N LYS A 73 -10.12 -3.34 -4.87
CA LYS A 73 -10.03 -3.21 -3.42
C LYS A 73 -9.75 -1.79 -2.96
N LEU A 74 -8.76 -1.13 -3.55
CA LEU A 74 -8.40 0.24 -3.19
C LEU A 74 -9.61 1.17 -3.26
N PHE A 75 -10.47 1.04 -4.27
CA PHE A 75 -11.58 1.97 -4.47
C PHE A 75 -12.92 1.55 -3.86
N TYR A 76 -13.14 0.25 -3.58
CA TYR A 76 -14.47 -0.25 -3.17
C TYR A 76 -14.49 -1.08 -1.89
N GLU A 77 -13.35 -1.48 -1.32
CA GLU A 77 -13.29 -2.19 -0.04
C GLU A 77 -13.21 -1.16 1.11
N ARG A 78 -14.14 -1.22 2.07
CA ARG A 78 -14.27 -0.20 3.13
C ARG A 78 -13.07 -0.14 4.08
N ASP A 79 -12.47 -1.29 4.39
CA ASP A 79 -11.39 -1.43 5.37
C ASP A 79 -10.06 -1.80 4.72
N TYR A 80 -9.81 -1.28 3.51
CA TYR A 80 -8.56 -1.55 2.81
C TYR A 80 -7.42 -0.74 3.39
N TRP A 81 -6.37 -1.39 3.88
CA TRP A 81 -5.20 -0.74 4.47
C TRP A 81 -3.96 -0.94 3.59
N ILE A 82 -3.09 0.07 3.58
CA ILE A 82 -1.80 0.02 2.90
C ILE A 82 -0.68 0.26 3.91
N TYR A 83 0.28 -0.65 3.97
CA TYR A 83 1.47 -0.53 4.79
C TYR A 83 2.66 -0.16 3.92
N PHE A 84 3.23 1.01 4.16
CA PHE A 84 4.45 1.43 3.50
C PHE A 84 5.64 1.10 4.37
N VAL A 85 6.57 0.31 3.84
CA VAL A 85 7.81 -0.04 4.52
C VAL A 85 8.93 0.79 3.92
N LEU A 86 9.43 1.76 4.67
CA LEU A 86 10.45 2.71 4.19
C LEU A 86 11.84 2.23 4.63
N LEU A 87 12.60 1.71 3.67
CA LEU A 87 14.00 1.32 3.81
C LEU A 87 14.91 2.45 3.30
N PRO A 88 16.10 2.65 3.87
CA PRO A 88 16.69 1.92 5.00
C PRO A 88 16.25 2.45 6.38
N HIS A 89 15.35 3.43 6.44
CA HIS A 89 14.93 4.09 7.68
C HIS A 89 14.18 3.19 8.68
N ASN A 90 13.76 2.00 8.24
CA ASN A 90 13.01 1.00 9.00
C ASN A 90 11.71 1.54 9.58
N TYR A 91 11.02 2.39 8.82
CA TYR A 91 9.66 2.82 9.14
C TYR A 91 8.62 1.87 8.56
N VAL A 92 7.52 1.68 9.30
CA VAL A 92 6.26 1.15 8.80
C VAL A 92 5.19 2.22 8.99
N VAL A 93 4.66 2.73 7.88
CA VAL A 93 3.57 3.70 7.86
C VAL A 93 2.29 2.96 7.49
N MET A 94 1.32 2.94 8.39
CA MET A 94 0.04 2.27 8.19
C MET A 94 -1.01 3.30 7.81
N THR A 95 -1.72 3.08 6.70
CA THR A 95 -2.71 4.03 6.20
C THR A 95 -4.02 3.37 5.81
N LYS A 96 -5.11 4.13 5.89
CA LYS A 96 -6.38 3.78 5.23
C LYS A 96 -6.20 4.01 3.73
N GLY A 97 -6.47 3.00 2.91
CA GLY A 97 -6.13 2.95 1.48
C GLY A 97 -6.62 4.17 0.69
N LEU A 98 -7.90 4.22 0.33
CA LEU A 98 -8.43 5.35 -0.46
C LEU A 98 -8.32 6.71 0.25
N PRO A 99 -8.64 6.84 1.56
CA PRO A 99 -8.50 8.12 2.26
C PRO A 99 -7.09 8.70 2.16
N PHE A 100 -6.07 7.86 2.36
CA PHE A 100 -4.67 8.27 2.21
C PHE A 100 -4.31 8.71 0.80
N ILE A 101 -4.73 7.95 -0.22
CA ILE A 101 -4.47 8.32 -1.61
C ILE A 101 -5.17 9.64 -1.97
N LYS A 102 -6.43 9.84 -1.53
CA LYS A 102 -7.16 11.09 -1.72
C LYS A 102 -6.43 12.26 -1.08
N ARG A 103 -5.98 12.10 0.17
CA ARG A 103 -5.25 13.13 0.91
C ARG A 103 -3.92 13.47 0.25
N GLN A 104 -3.09 12.47 -0.03
CA GLN A 104 -1.79 12.67 -0.66
C GLN A 104 -1.90 13.35 -2.02
N LEU A 105 -2.84 12.94 -2.86
CA LEU A 105 -2.96 13.46 -4.22
C LEU A 105 -3.85 14.69 -4.35
N SER A 106 -4.39 15.20 -3.23
CA SER A 106 -5.48 16.19 -3.22
C SER A 106 -6.62 15.82 -4.19
N PHE A 107 -6.90 14.52 -4.29
CA PHE A 107 -7.77 13.95 -5.30
C PHE A 107 -9.22 14.02 -4.84
N SER A 108 -10.01 14.84 -5.51
CA SER A 108 -11.47 14.83 -5.40
C SER A 108 -12.05 13.91 -6.48
N THR A 109 -12.80 12.90 -6.05
CA THR A 109 -13.61 12.09 -6.98
C THR A 109 -14.83 12.92 -7.38
N ASN A 110 -14.99 13.23 -8.66
CA ASN A 110 -16.30 13.65 -9.16
C ASN A 110 -17.32 12.51 -9.00
N ALA A 111 -18.61 12.83 -9.05
CA ALA A 111 -19.68 11.86 -8.80
C ALA A 111 -19.61 10.63 -9.72
N ASP A 112 -19.13 10.81 -10.96
CA ASP A 112 -19.08 9.76 -11.97
C ASP A 112 -17.82 8.88 -11.90
N PHE A 113 -16.75 9.34 -11.25
CA PHE A 113 -15.46 8.65 -11.22
C PHE A 113 -15.56 7.18 -10.77
N PRO A 114 -16.26 6.86 -9.65
CA PRO A 114 -16.39 5.47 -9.22
C PRO A 114 -17.08 4.59 -10.26
N GLN A 115 -18.06 5.11 -11.00
CA GLN A 115 -18.77 4.35 -12.02
C GLN A 115 -17.91 4.15 -13.27
N ASN A 116 -17.24 5.21 -13.73
CA ASN A 116 -16.30 5.17 -14.86
C ASN A 116 -15.18 4.15 -14.62
N LEU A 117 -14.63 4.10 -13.40
CA LEU A 117 -13.61 3.12 -13.04
C LEU A 117 -14.15 1.69 -13.09
N ARG A 118 -15.38 1.42 -12.63
CA ARG A 118 -16.01 0.08 -12.75
C ARG A 118 -16.18 -0.33 -14.19
N ASP A 119 -16.65 0.57 -15.05
CA ASP A 119 -16.93 0.25 -16.44
C ASP A 119 -15.65 0.02 -17.25
N TRP A 120 -14.59 0.78 -16.96
CA TRP A 120 -13.25 0.50 -17.46
C TRP A 120 -12.78 -0.90 -17.04
N MET A 121 -12.85 -1.24 -15.74
CA MET A 121 -12.43 -2.55 -15.25
C MET A 121 -13.22 -3.71 -15.88
N ARG A 122 -14.54 -3.56 -16.04
CA ARG A 122 -15.40 -4.56 -16.71
C ARG A 122 -14.98 -4.77 -18.17
N SER A 123 -14.73 -3.67 -18.87
CA SER A 123 -14.29 -3.70 -20.27
C SER A 123 -12.94 -4.40 -20.41
N THR A 124 -11.97 -4.13 -19.53
CA THR A 124 -10.67 -4.81 -19.50
C THR A 124 -10.81 -6.32 -19.25
N LYS A 125 -11.68 -6.74 -18.32
CA LYS A 125 -11.96 -8.17 -18.06
C LYS A 125 -12.54 -8.86 -19.30
N ARG A 126 -13.51 -8.22 -19.97
CA ARG A 126 -14.16 -8.76 -21.17
C ARG A 126 -13.16 -8.94 -22.30
N LEU A 127 -12.34 -7.92 -22.58
CA LEU A 127 -11.30 -7.98 -23.61
C LEU A 127 -10.29 -9.11 -23.32
N THR A 128 -9.86 -9.25 -22.07
CA THR A 128 -8.91 -10.31 -21.67
C THR A 128 -9.46 -11.71 -21.94
N ARG A 129 -10.74 -11.95 -21.61
CA ARG A 129 -11.39 -13.26 -21.82
C ARG A 129 -11.66 -13.57 -23.28
N GLY A 130 -12.05 -12.57 -24.08
CA GLY A 130 -12.48 -12.77 -25.46
C GLY A 130 -11.36 -12.80 -26.50
N SER A 131 -10.16 -12.34 -26.18
CA SER A 131 -9.06 -12.19 -27.15
C SER A 131 -7.87 -13.13 -26.95
N GLY A 132 -7.80 -13.83 -25.81
CA GLY A 132 -6.59 -14.54 -25.40
C GLY A 132 -5.42 -13.62 -24.99
N LEU A 133 -5.56 -12.30 -25.13
CA LEU A 133 -4.56 -11.31 -24.71
C LEU A 133 -4.69 -11.00 -23.22
N LYS A 134 -3.56 -10.80 -22.54
CA LYS A 134 -3.53 -10.43 -21.12
C LYS A 134 -3.36 -8.92 -20.94
N PHE A 135 -4.44 -8.22 -20.59
CA PHE A 135 -4.37 -6.80 -20.25
C PHE A 135 -4.01 -6.61 -18.78
N LEU A 136 -2.94 -5.86 -18.51
CA LEU A 136 -2.42 -5.61 -17.17
C LEU A 136 -2.65 -4.14 -16.79
N PRO A 137 -3.75 -3.81 -16.09
CA PRO A 137 -3.94 -2.44 -15.63
C PRO A 137 -2.87 -2.07 -14.60
N LYS A 138 -2.47 -0.80 -14.63
CA LYS A 138 -1.52 -0.24 -13.67
C LYS A 138 -1.88 1.21 -13.37
N LEU A 139 -2.14 1.52 -12.10
CA LEU A 139 -2.17 2.90 -11.62
C LEU A 139 -0.78 3.26 -11.11
N GLN A 140 -0.27 4.43 -11.49
CA GLN A 140 0.97 4.99 -10.97
C GLN A 140 0.64 6.29 -10.25
N LEU A 141 0.98 6.34 -8.96
CA LEU A 141 0.59 7.45 -8.09
C LEU A 141 1.86 8.15 -7.61
N LYS A 142 1.98 9.46 -7.91
CA LYS A 142 3.06 10.32 -7.43
C LYS A 142 2.58 11.11 -6.24
N PHE A 143 3.15 10.87 -5.07
CA PHE A 143 2.88 11.64 -3.87
C PHE A 143 3.60 12.99 -3.94
N PRO A 144 2.88 14.12 -3.82
CA PRO A 144 3.46 15.45 -3.66
C PRO A 144 4.35 15.53 -2.43
N MET A 145 3.92 14.93 -1.31
CA MET A 145 4.72 14.79 -0.09
C MET A 145 5.32 13.38 -0.03
N PRO A 146 6.65 13.22 -0.15
CA PRO A 146 7.32 11.94 0.06
C PRO A 146 6.99 11.35 1.44
N LEU A 147 6.86 10.02 1.53
CA LEU A 147 6.45 9.33 2.74
C LEU A 147 7.43 9.47 3.92
N ASP A 148 8.73 9.58 3.65
CA ASP A 148 9.73 9.90 4.67
C ASP A 148 9.52 11.30 5.25
N LYS A 149 9.16 12.27 4.40
CA LYS A 149 8.80 13.63 4.84
C LYS A 149 7.48 13.71 5.57
N LEU A 150 6.50 12.90 5.18
CA LEU A 150 5.26 12.75 5.94
C LEU A 150 5.53 12.18 7.35
N VAL A 151 6.43 11.20 7.46
CA VAL A 151 6.82 10.62 8.76
C VAL A 151 7.45 11.68 9.66
N GLU A 152 8.44 12.42 9.15
CA GLU A 152 9.07 13.52 9.89
C GLU A 152 8.01 14.52 10.38
N TYR A 153 7.12 14.94 9.49
CA TYR A 153 6.05 15.89 9.79
C TYR A 153 5.11 15.42 10.90
N LEU A 154 4.62 14.17 10.84
CA LEU A 154 3.65 13.66 11.81
C LEU A 154 4.25 13.34 13.18
N ILE A 155 5.56 13.06 13.24
CA ILE A 155 6.26 12.94 14.52
C ILE A 155 6.37 14.30 15.20
N GLU A 156 6.64 15.36 14.43
CA GLU A 156 6.73 16.73 14.95
C GLU A 156 5.34 17.33 15.26
N ASN A 157 4.30 16.89 14.55
CA ASN A 157 2.94 17.42 14.63
C ASN A 157 1.91 16.29 14.88
N PRO A 158 1.97 15.59 16.02
CA PRO A 158 1.16 14.39 16.26
C PRO A 158 -0.36 14.66 16.34
N ASN A 159 -0.75 15.92 16.59
CA ASN A 159 -2.15 16.33 16.71
C ASN A 159 -2.70 16.93 15.40
N ASP A 160 -2.03 16.73 14.26
CA ASP A 160 -2.54 17.21 12.99
C ASP A 160 -3.78 16.43 12.54
N GLU A 161 -4.94 17.08 12.63
CA GLU A 161 -6.25 16.53 12.27
C GLU A 161 -6.39 16.26 10.75
N THR A 162 -5.54 16.86 9.91
CA THR A 162 -5.59 16.68 8.45
C THR A 162 -5.34 15.22 8.08
N TRP A 163 -4.46 14.54 8.82
CA TRP A 163 -4.03 13.18 8.53
C TRP A 163 -4.74 12.10 9.34
N GLU A 164 -5.47 12.46 10.40
CA GLU A 164 -6.18 11.54 11.31
C GLU A 164 -7.08 10.53 10.57
N ASP A 165 -7.80 10.98 9.55
CA ASP A 165 -8.68 10.10 8.76
C ASP A 165 -7.95 9.27 7.71
N SER A 166 -6.61 9.29 7.66
CA SER A 166 -5.83 8.71 6.57
C SER A 166 -4.60 7.91 7.01
N VAL A 167 -3.83 8.40 7.98
CA VAL A 167 -2.70 7.68 8.59
C VAL A 167 -3.21 7.08 9.90
N ILE A 168 -2.87 5.83 10.16
CA ILE A 168 -3.36 5.07 11.32
C ILE A 168 -2.26 5.07 12.38
N GLU A 169 -1.09 4.57 12.03
CA GLU A 169 0.07 4.46 12.93
C GLU A 169 1.37 4.56 12.15
N ILE A 170 2.43 5.01 12.82
CA ILE A 170 3.81 4.96 12.33
C ILE A 170 4.67 4.25 13.37
N TRP A 171 5.43 3.27 12.90
CA TRP A 171 6.36 2.50 13.71
C TRP A 171 7.78 2.61 13.16
N GLN A 172 8.77 2.56 14.03
CA GLN A 172 10.18 2.50 13.64
C GLN A 172 10.92 1.41 14.40
N ASN A 173 11.82 0.71 13.70
CA ASN A 173 12.75 -0.22 14.33
C ASN A 173 14.15 0.42 14.50
N LYS A 174 14.58 0.58 15.75
CA LYS A 174 15.95 0.99 16.14
C LYS A 174 16.63 -0.08 17.03
N GLY A 175 16.36 -1.34 16.78
CA GLY A 175 16.72 -2.48 17.63
C GLY A 175 15.48 -3.15 18.23
N THR A 176 14.48 -2.34 18.57
CA THR A 176 13.11 -2.75 18.89
C THR A 176 12.11 -1.88 18.11
N TRP A 177 10.90 -2.42 17.90
CA TRP A 177 9.79 -1.67 17.29
C TRP A 177 9.17 -0.73 18.30
N ASN A 178 9.15 0.56 17.96
CA ASN A 178 8.52 1.60 18.76
C ASN A 178 7.46 2.30 17.93
N ARG A 179 6.27 2.52 18.50
CA ARG A 179 5.21 3.31 17.88
C ARG A 179 5.55 4.78 18.08
N LEU A 180 5.70 5.52 16.99
CA LEU A 180 6.06 6.93 16.99
C LEU A 180 4.85 7.84 16.79
N TYR A 181 3.82 7.34 16.12
CA TYR A 181 2.57 8.06 15.87
C TYR A 181 1.40 7.09 15.91
N VAL A 182 0.27 7.55 16.44
CA VAL A 182 -1.03 6.91 16.36
C VAL A 182 -2.07 8.02 16.17
N ALA A 183 -2.95 7.85 15.19
CA ALA A 183 -4.05 8.80 14.99
C ALA A 183 -4.98 8.77 16.21
N PRO A 184 -5.50 9.93 16.64
CA PRO A 184 -6.53 10.01 17.68
C PRO A 184 -7.73 9.10 17.36
N GLU A 185 -8.28 8.44 18.38
CA GLU A 185 -9.58 7.76 18.25
C GLU A 185 -10.69 8.82 18.25
N LYS A 186 -11.56 8.79 17.25
CA LYS A 186 -12.80 9.60 17.27
C LYS A 186 -13.78 8.95 18.24
N GLU A 187 -14.18 9.70 19.26
CA GLU A 187 -15.29 9.34 20.18
C GLU A 187 -16.62 9.11 19.44
#